data_AF-A0A3B0TK65-F1
#
_entry.id   AF-A0A3B0TK65-F1
#
_cell.length_a   1.000
_cell.length_b   1.000
_cell.length_c   1.000
_cell.angle_alpha   90.00
_cell.angle_beta   90.00
_cell.angle_gamma   90.00
#
_symmetry.space_group_name_H-M   'P 1'
#
loop_
_entity.id
_entity.type
_entity.pdbx_description
1 polymer ?
#
loop_
_entity_poly.entity_id
_entity_poly.type
_entity_poly.pdbx_seq_one_letter_code
_entity_poly.pdbx_strand_id
1 'polypeptide(L)'
;MTSYSGNAPTVKNSLPGKDSQQKTADLTTGFTDNQWYCHLARQTVFFSAFSNRPFAMEEASATVHEIFTLAPHILQNYNIDFKEGALDENMLSSIISLEQTENLDEFPDKWSMVGDEIFDNPSLPPLRIKVAALKNGQDEKGRFAVVLILSTHSMFEGVDAASLARSRSVERGAVTKK
;
A
#
# COMPACT_ATOMS: atom_id res chain seq x y z
N MET A 1 -18.73 -58.64 20.25
CA MET A 1 -17.75 -57.83 20.99
C MET A 1 -16.39 -58.10 20.39
N THR A 2 -15.93 -57.21 19.52
CA THR A 2 -14.60 -57.28 18.91
C THR A 2 -14.07 -55.85 18.88
N SER A 3 -13.12 -55.55 19.75
CA SER A 3 -12.53 -54.23 19.95
C SER A 3 -11.52 -53.92 18.84
N TYR A 4 -11.82 -52.93 18.01
CA TYR A 4 -10.85 -52.32 17.11
C TYR A 4 -10.04 -51.27 17.89
N SER A 5 -8.78 -51.59 18.16
CA SER A 5 -7.76 -50.63 18.60
C SER A 5 -7.15 -50.00 17.35
N GLY A 6 -7.60 -48.79 17.01
CA GLY A 6 -7.00 -47.97 15.96
C GLY A 6 -6.37 -46.73 16.61
N ASN A 7 -5.04 -46.70 16.70
CA ASN A 7 -4.32 -45.48 17.04
C ASN A 7 -4.49 -44.46 15.91
N ALA A 8 -5.12 -43.31 16.21
CA ALA A 8 -5.16 -42.18 15.30
C ALA A 8 -3.73 -41.62 15.11
N PRO A 9 -3.25 -41.41 13.87
CA PRO A 9 -1.96 -40.78 13.65
C PRO A 9 -2.04 -39.31 14.08
N THR A 10 -1.25 -38.94 15.10
CA THR A 10 -1.03 -37.56 15.48
C THR A 10 -0.15 -36.92 14.40
N VAL A 11 -0.76 -36.19 13.48
CA VAL A 11 -0.02 -35.34 12.54
C VAL A 11 0.56 -34.18 13.37
N LYS A 12 1.82 -34.30 13.78
CA LYS A 12 2.59 -33.15 14.25
C LYS A 12 2.85 -32.27 13.03
N ASN A 13 2.02 -31.23 12.85
CA ASN A 13 2.37 -30.09 12.00
C ASN A 13 3.57 -29.39 12.63
N SER A 14 4.75 -29.91 12.31
CA SER A 14 6.03 -29.29 12.64
C SER A 14 6.20 -28.19 11.60
N LEU A 15 6.02 -26.94 12.03
CA LEU A 15 6.35 -25.78 11.21
C LEU A 15 7.81 -25.90 10.74
N PRO A 16 8.12 -25.66 9.45
CA PRO A 16 9.48 -25.77 8.94
C PRO A 16 10.41 -24.76 9.64
N GLY A 17 11.65 -25.20 9.82
CA GLY A 17 12.66 -24.64 10.71
C GLY A 17 12.97 -23.15 10.56
N LYS A 18 13.29 -22.55 11.71
CA LYS A 18 13.61 -21.14 11.97
C LYS A 18 15.05 -20.74 11.62
N ASP A 19 15.74 -21.43 10.74
CA ASP A 19 17.18 -21.21 10.56
C ASP A 19 17.55 -20.99 9.10
N SER A 20 17.19 -19.81 8.56
CA SER A 20 17.94 -19.05 7.53
C SER A 20 17.07 -18.00 6.81
N GLN A 21 16.35 -17.15 7.55
CA GLN A 21 15.83 -15.91 6.99
C GLN A 21 16.43 -14.76 7.78
N GLN A 22 17.03 -13.79 7.09
CA GLN A 22 17.30 -12.47 7.66
C GLN A 22 16.07 -12.08 8.48
N LYS A 23 16.28 -11.58 9.69
CA LYS A 23 15.25 -11.20 10.65
C LYS A 23 14.40 -10.06 10.06
N THR A 24 13.51 -10.38 9.12
CA THR A 24 12.44 -9.51 8.66
C THR A 24 11.63 -9.21 9.92
N ALA A 25 11.52 -7.92 10.25
CA ALA A 25 10.58 -7.51 11.28
C ALA A 25 9.22 -8.12 10.91
N ASP A 26 8.56 -8.78 11.85
CA ASP A 26 7.22 -9.31 11.60
C ASP A 26 6.31 -8.10 11.36
N LEU A 27 6.01 -7.84 10.08
CA LEU A 27 5.40 -6.61 9.56
C LEU A 27 4.02 -6.30 10.17
N THR A 28 3.51 -7.24 10.95
CA THR A 28 2.19 -7.31 11.53
C THR A 28 2.21 -7.25 13.06
N THR A 29 3.37 -7.07 13.69
CA THR A 29 3.54 -7.02 15.16
C THR A 29 2.66 -5.95 15.83
N GLY A 30 2.33 -4.87 15.11
CA GLY A 30 1.46 -3.79 15.58
C GLY A 30 0.02 -3.80 15.05
N PHE A 31 -0.39 -4.85 14.32
CA PHE A 31 -1.71 -4.88 13.69
C PHE A 31 -2.81 -5.16 14.71
N THR A 32 -3.94 -4.46 14.54
CA THR A 32 -5.21 -4.85 15.14
C THR A 32 -5.75 -6.11 14.47
N ASP A 33 -6.73 -6.78 15.09
CA ASP A 33 -7.38 -7.96 14.53
C ASP A 33 -7.96 -7.69 13.13
N ASN A 34 -8.53 -6.50 12.90
CA ASN A 34 -9.05 -6.11 11.59
C ASN A 34 -7.92 -5.96 10.56
N GLN A 35 -6.80 -5.32 10.95
CA GLN A 35 -5.66 -5.17 10.05
C GLN A 35 -5.04 -6.53 9.69
N TRP A 36 -4.97 -7.45 10.65
CA TRP A 36 -4.57 -8.84 10.42
C TRP A 36 -5.49 -9.56 9.43
N TYR A 37 -6.80 -9.46 9.64
CA TYR A 37 -7.79 -10.04 8.73
C TYR A 37 -7.65 -9.49 7.31
N CYS A 38 -7.60 -8.16 7.15
CA CYS A 38 -7.44 -7.51 5.85
C CYS A 38 -6.12 -7.89 5.15
N HIS A 39 -5.03 -8.03 5.92
CA HIS A 39 -3.73 -8.42 5.38
C HIS A 39 -3.74 -9.86 4.85
N LEU A 40 -4.22 -10.82 5.65
CA LEU A 40 -4.31 -12.22 5.24
C LEU A 40 -5.25 -12.43 4.06
N ALA A 41 -6.36 -11.68 4.03
CA ALA A 41 -7.30 -11.70 2.91
C ALA A 41 -6.83 -10.92 1.68
N ARG A 42 -5.64 -10.29 1.73
CA ARG A 42 -5.08 -9.43 0.67
C ARG A 42 -6.07 -8.38 0.18
N GLN A 43 -6.82 -7.78 1.10
CA GLN A 43 -7.82 -6.77 0.76
C GLN A 43 -7.15 -5.47 0.33
N THR A 44 -7.41 -5.07 -0.91
CA THR A 44 -6.89 -3.85 -1.51
C THR A 44 -7.92 -2.74 -1.49
N VAL A 45 -7.43 -1.50 -1.46
CA VAL A 45 -8.22 -0.28 -1.58
C VAL A 45 -7.55 0.61 -2.62
N PHE A 46 -8.37 1.35 -3.37
CA PHE A 46 -7.87 2.28 -4.38
C PHE A 46 -8.62 3.60 -4.37
N PHE A 47 -7.91 4.65 -4.76
CA PHE A 47 -8.44 6.00 -4.95
C PHE A 47 -7.99 6.52 -6.30
N SER A 48 -8.90 7.06 -7.10
CA SER A 48 -8.52 7.70 -8.35
C SER A 48 -9.12 9.08 -8.49
N ALA A 49 -8.35 9.98 -9.09
CA ALA A 49 -8.78 11.33 -9.39
C ALA A 49 -8.10 11.83 -10.66
N PHE A 50 -8.83 12.62 -11.45
CA PHE A 50 -8.22 13.42 -12.51
C PHE A 50 -7.60 14.69 -11.93
N SER A 51 -6.40 15.02 -12.40
CA SER A 51 -5.71 16.27 -12.10
C SER A 51 -6.00 17.29 -13.20
N ASN A 52 -6.31 18.53 -12.80
CA ASN A 52 -6.37 19.69 -13.68
C ASN A 52 -5.05 20.47 -13.74
N ARG A 53 -3.98 19.90 -13.19
CA ARG A 53 -2.61 20.42 -13.24
C ARG A 53 -1.67 19.40 -13.86
N PRO A 54 -0.58 19.83 -14.51
CA PRO A 54 0.49 18.93 -14.91
C PRO A 54 0.91 18.03 -13.75
N PHE A 55 1.20 16.78 -14.06
CA PHE A 55 1.60 15.79 -13.08
C PHE A 55 2.80 15.02 -13.63
N ALA A 56 3.99 15.30 -13.10
CA ALA A 56 5.24 14.65 -13.46
C ALA A 56 5.76 13.83 -12.27
N MET A 57 7.00 13.33 -12.39
CA MET A 57 7.62 12.50 -11.36
C MET A 57 7.82 13.28 -10.06
N GLU A 58 8.08 14.58 -10.18
CA GLU A 58 8.27 15.50 -9.07
C GLU A 58 6.98 15.63 -8.25
N GLU A 59 5.84 15.87 -8.89
CA GLU A 59 4.54 15.96 -8.20
C GLU A 59 4.09 14.60 -7.63
N ALA A 60 4.38 13.51 -8.35
CA ALA A 60 4.11 12.15 -7.86
C ALA A 60 4.93 11.85 -6.59
N SER A 61 6.22 12.20 -6.60
CA SER A 61 7.11 12.04 -5.44
C SER A 61 6.61 12.88 -4.27
N ALA A 62 6.31 14.16 -4.50
CA ALA A 62 5.74 15.04 -3.48
C ALA A 62 4.45 14.47 -2.87
N THR A 63 3.59 13.85 -3.68
CA THR A 63 2.36 13.17 -3.22
C THR A 63 2.69 11.99 -2.31
N VAL A 64 3.67 11.13 -2.67
CA VAL A 64 4.11 10.02 -1.80
C VAL A 64 4.64 10.56 -0.47
N HIS A 65 5.48 11.61 -0.50
CA HIS A 65 6.00 12.25 0.71
C HIS A 65 4.89 12.80 1.60
N GLU A 66 3.90 13.47 1.03
CA GLU A 66 2.75 13.99 1.78
C GLU A 66 1.96 12.83 2.42
N ILE A 67 1.70 11.74 1.68
CA ILE A 67 1.01 10.57 2.21
C ILE A 67 1.74 9.99 3.43
N PHE A 68 3.06 9.77 3.34
CA PHE A 68 3.81 9.23 4.48
C PHE A 68 3.99 10.22 5.63
N THR A 69 4.00 11.52 5.34
CA THR A 69 3.97 12.56 6.38
C THR A 69 2.64 12.52 7.15
N LEU A 70 1.52 12.34 6.44
CA LEU A 70 0.18 12.28 7.03
C LEU A 70 -0.16 10.93 7.66
N ALA A 71 0.48 9.85 7.19
CA ALA A 71 0.26 8.47 7.61
C ALA A 71 1.57 7.74 7.92
N PRO A 72 2.35 8.21 8.92
CA PRO A 72 3.67 7.65 9.24
C PRO A 72 3.61 6.19 9.71
N HIS A 73 2.45 5.71 10.19
CA HIS A 73 2.25 4.32 10.60
C HIS A 73 2.45 3.31 9.46
N ILE A 74 2.27 3.73 8.21
CA ILE A 74 2.52 2.88 7.03
C ILE A 74 3.98 2.44 6.97
N LEU A 75 4.92 3.28 7.44
CA LEU A 75 6.36 3.05 7.37
C LEU A 75 6.91 2.31 8.60
N GLN A 76 6.20 2.33 9.73
CA GLN A 76 6.69 1.84 11.02
C GLN A 76 7.16 0.38 10.98
N ASN A 77 6.50 -0.46 10.19
CA ASN A 77 6.82 -1.88 10.11
C ASN A 77 7.92 -2.20 9.09
N TYR A 78 8.29 -1.26 8.23
CA TYR A 78 9.24 -1.49 7.13
C TYR A 78 10.68 -1.06 7.47
N ASN A 79 10.96 -0.74 8.74
CA ASN A 79 12.26 -0.21 9.20
C ASN A 79 12.73 1.02 8.42
N ILE A 80 11.78 1.84 7.94
CA ILE A 80 12.07 3.04 7.17
C ILE A 80 12.10 4.23 8.13
N ASP A 81 13.27 4.84 8.26
CA ASP A 81 13.47 6.04 9.06
C ASP A 81 13.17 7.29 8.23
N PHE A 82 11.90 7.70 8.20
CA PHE A 82 11.42 8.89 7.47
C PHE A 82 11.75 10.20 8.22
N LYS A 83 13.01 10.35 8.65
CA LYS A 83 13.42 11.40 9.60
C LYS A 83 13.58 12.79 9.02
N GLU A 84 13.55 12.92 7.70
CA GLU A 84 13.74 14.22 7.02
C GLU A 84 12.63 14.51 6.00
N GLY A 85 11.55 13.73 6.01
CA GLY A 85 10.53 13.84 4.97
C GLY A 85 10.99 13.33 3.60
N ALA A 86 12.22 12.80 3.48
CA ALA A 86 12.79 12.26 2.25
C ALA A 86 12.71 10.73 2.22
N LEU A 87 12.50 10.17 1.02
CA LEU A 87 12.50 8.75 0.69
C LEU A 87 13.65 8.50 -0.27
N ASP A 88 14.21 7.30 -0.23
CA ASP A 88 15.22 6.89 -1.20
C ASP A 88 14.64 6.87 -2.63
N GLU A 89 15.43 7.30 -3.63
CA GLU A 89 15.00 7.35 -5.03
C GLU A 89 14.62 5.97 -5.58
N ASN A 90 15.31 4.90 -5.16
CA ASN A 90 14.97 3.54 -5.59
C ASN A 90 13.62 3.10 -4.99
N MET A 91 13.31 3.56 -3.78
CA MET A 91 12.02 3.31 -3.15
C MET A 91 10.91 4.07 -3.87
N LEU A 92 11.11 5.36 -4.17
CA LEU A 92 10.16 6.17 -4.94
C LEU A 92 9.86 5.57 -6.31
N SER A 93 10.91 5.18 -7.05
CA SER A 93 10.75 4.52 -8.37
C SER A 93 10.09 3.14 -8.30
N SER A 94 10.11 2.48 -7.13
CA SER A 94 9.36 1.24 -6.91
C SER A 94 7.91 1.46 -6.48
N ILE A 95 7.59 2.63 -5.93
CA ILE A 95 6.22 3.02 -5.52
C ILE A 95 5.47 3.68 -6.67
N ILE A 96 6.16 4.49 -7.49
CA ILE A 96 5.58 5.36 -8.50
C ILE A 96 5.72 4.72 -9.88
N SER A 97 4.61 4.59 -10.59
CA SER A 97 4.57 4.29 -12.01
C SER A 97 3.98 5.49 -12.75
N LEU A 98 4.77 6.09 -13.64
CA LEU A 98 4.33 7.21 -14.48
C LEU A 98 4.34 6.78 -15.94
N GLU A 99 3.20 6.91 -16.61
CA GLU A 99 3.07 6.69 -18.04
C GLU A 99 2.60 7.97 -18.77
N GLN A 100 3.10 8.15 -19.98
CA GLN A 100 2.71 9.26 -20.86
C GLN A 100 1.73 8.74 -21.91
N THR A 101 0.56 9.34 -22.01
CA THR A 101 -0.55 8.91 -22.87
C THR A 101 -1.05 10.04 -23.78
N GLU A 102 -1.72 9.67 -24.88
CA GLU A 102 -2.36 10.63 -25.79
C GLU A 102 -3.77 11.01 -25.34
N ASN A 103 -4.44 10.15 -24.56
CA ASN A 103 -5.78 10.41 -24.02
C ASN A 103 -5.98 9.76 -22.65
N LEU A 104 -6.97 10.25 -21.90
CA LEU A 104 -7.31 9.80 -20.54
C LEU A 104 -8.68 9.10 -20.47
N ASP A 105 -9.29 8.73 -21.59
CA ASP A 105 -10.68 8.25 -21.61
C ASP A 105 -10.84 6.81 -21.13
N GLU A 106 -9.79 5.99 -21.28
CA GLU A 106 -9.78 4.60 -20.79
C GLU A 106 -9.42 4.51 -19.29
N PHE A 107 -9.04 5.62 -18.67
CA PHE A 107 -8.59 5.63 -17.27
C PHE A 107 -9.71 6.04 -16.31
N PRO A 108 -9.73 5.49 -15.09
CA PRO A 108 -8.72 4.57 -14.53
C PRO A 108 -8.92 3.09 -14.90
N ASP A 109 -9.99 2.73 -15.61
CA ASP A 109 -10.41 1.35 -15.87
C ASP A 109 -9.39 0.51 -16.66
N LYS A 110 -8.50 1.16 -17.40
CA LYS A 110 -7.37 0.52 -18.08
C LYS A 110 -6.39 -0.16 -17.12
N TRP A 111 -6.25 0.35 -15.89
CA TRP A 111 -5.36 -0.25 -14.90
C TRP A 111 -6.01 -1.44 -14.20
N SER A 112 -5.22 -2.49 -13.95
CA SER A 112 -5.65 -3.55 -13.04
C SER A 112 -5.77 -2.99 -11.62
N MET A 113 -6.99 -3.00 -11.08
CA MET A 113 -7.29 -2.59 -9.70
C MET A 113 -7.26 -3.77 -8.71
N VAL A 114 -6.83 -4.96 -9.15
CA VAL A 114 -6.69 -6.14 -8.28
C VAL A 114 -5.62 -5.88 -7.21
N GLY A 115 -4.57 -5.13 -7.55
CA GLY A 115 -3.56 -4.64 -6.60
C GLY A 115 -2.52 -5.68 -6.18
N ASP A 116 -2.31 -6.74 -6.95
CA ASP A 116 -1.27 -7.75 -6.66
C ASP A 116 0.13 -7.16 -6.56
N GLU A 117 0.43 -6.14 -7.37
CA GLU A 117 1.71 -5.40 -7.40
C GLU A 117 2.12 -4.79 -6.05
N ILE A 118 1.15 -4.58 -5.16
CA ILE A 118 1.38 -4.05 -3.82
C ILE A 118 2.11 -5.09 -2.96
N PHE A 119 1.93 -6.37 -3.26
CA PHE A 119 2.47 -7.50 -2.51
C PHE A 119 3.71 -8.13 -3.14
N ASP A 120 4.09 -7.74 -4.36
CA ASP A 120 5.22 -8.34 -5.09
C ASP A 120 6.58 -8.11 -4.40
N ASN A 121 6.69 -7.02 -3.63
CA ASN A 121 7.89 -6.71 -2.86
C ASN A 121 7.52 -6.51 -1.37
N PRO A 122 7.73 -7.53 -0.51
CA PRO A 122 7.40 -7.46 0.91
C PRO A 122 8.30 -6.50 1.69
N SER A 123 9.39 -6.02 1.11
CA SER A 123 10.27 -5.02 1.73
C SER A 123 9.78 -3.58 1.51
N LEU A 124 8.77 -3.37 0.67
CA LEU A 124 8.18 -2.05 0.42
C LEU A 124 6.86 -1.91 1.16
N PRO A 125 6.53 -0.69 1.64
CA PRO A 125 5.20 -0.39 2.12
C PRO A 125 4.14 -0.74 1.07
N PRO A 126 2.94 -1.15 1.49
CA PRO A 126 1.91 -1.61 0.59
C PRO A 126 1.16 -0.40 0.03
N LEU A 127 1.88 0.44 -0.71
CA LEU A 127 1.41 1.65 -1.37
C LEU A 127 2.00 1.69 -2.78
N ARG A 128 1.17 1.92 -3.78
CA ARG A 128 1.60 2.22 -5.15
C ARG A 128 0.85 3.44 -5.66
N ILE A 129 1.53 4.27 -6.43
CA ILE A 129 0.92 5.40 -7.13
C ILE A 129 1.13 5.21 -8.61
N LYS A 130 0.04 5.21 -9.37
CA LYS A 130 0.05 5.20 -10.83
C LYS A 130 -0.41 6.54 -11.34
N VAL A 131 0.27 7.05 -12.35
CA VAL A 131 -0.05 8.30 -13.01
C VAL A 131 -0.04 8.05 -14.51
N ALA A 132 -1.14 8.38 -15.19
CA ALA A 132 -1.12 8.58 -16.63
C ALA A 132 -1.27 10.07 -16.91
N ALA A 133 -0.26 10.65 -17.55
CA ALA A 133 -0.20 12.08 -17.87
C ALA A 133 -0.28 12.29 -19.40
N LEU A 134 -0.97 13.36 -19.81
CA LEU A 134 -1.08 13.73 -21.21
C LEU A 134 0.22 14.37 -21.72
N LYS A 135 0.69 13.91 -22.88
CA LYS A 135 1.89 14.46 -23.52
C LYS A 135 1.75 15.91 -23.97
N ASN A 136 0.55 16.29 -24.41
CA ASN A 136 0.31 17.54 -25.15
C ASN A 136 -0.50 18.57 -24.34
N GLY A 137 -0.44 18.52 -23.00
CA GLY A 137 -1.19 19.40 -22.12
C GLY A 137 -2.61 18.88 -21.84
N GLN A 138 -3.51 19.76 -21.40
CA GLN A 138 -4.87 19.35 -21.00
C GLN A 138 -5.74 18.92 -22.18
N ASP A 139 -6.64 17.97 -21.92
CA ASP A 139 -7.70 17.61 -22.86
C ASP A 139 -8.89 18.61 -22.84
N GLU A 140 -9.89 18.36 -23.68
CA GLU A 140 -11.12 19.17 -23.78
C GLU A 140 -11.93 19.21 -22.47
N LYS A 141 -11.70 18.28 -21.55
CA LYS A 141 -12.34 18.21 -20.23
C LYS A 141 -11.49 18.92 -19.15
N GLY A 142 -10.38 19.55 -19.53
CA GLY A 142 -9.47 20.26 -18.61
C GLY A 142 -8.62 19.33 -17.76
N ARG A 143 -8.46 18.06 -18.16
CA ARG A 143 -7.67 17.06 -17.43
C ARG A 143 -6.26 17.05 -17.99
N PHE A 144 -5.25 17.03 -17.12
CA PHE A 144 -3.84 16.85 -17.49
C PHE A 144 -3.35 15.42 -17.22
N ALA A 145 -3.88 14.81 -16.17
CA ALA A 145 -3.47 13.48 -15.74
C ALA A 145 -4.61 12.79 -14.99
N VAL A 146 -4.45 11.49 -14.81
CA VAL A 146 -5.20 10.69 -13.86
C VAL A 146 -4.22 10.05 -12.90
N VAL A 147 -4.54 10.09 -11.61
CA VAL A 147 -3.76 9.46 -10.55
C VAL A 147 -4.59 8.32 -9.97
N LEU A 148 -3.94 7.21 -9.70
CA LEU A 148 -4.50 6.06 -8.98
C LEU A 148 -3.55 5.73 -7.83
N ILE A 149 -4.06 5.76 -6.61
CA ILE A 149 -3.36 5.29 -5.41
C ILE A 149 -3.92 3.92 -5.08
N LEU A 150 -3.05 2.92 -4.97
CA LEU A 150 -3.40 1.58 -4.51
C LEU A 150 -2.73 1.29 -3.17
N SER A 151 -3.46 0.67 -2.26
CA SER A 151 -2.92 0.21 -0.99
C SER A 151 -3.73 -0.96 -0.42
N THR A 152 -3.43 -1.37 0.81
CA THR A 152 -4.13 -2.43 1.54
C THR A 152 -5.07 -1.85 2.59
N HIS A 153 -6.21 -2.48 2.80
CA HIS A 153 -7.14 -2.11 3.88
C HIS A 153 -6.54 -2.27 5.29
N SER A 154 -5.50 -3.09 5.44
CA SER A 154 -4.76 -3.15 6.71
C SER A 154 -3.99 -1.86 7.03
N MET A 155 -3.69 -1.02 6.03
CA MET A 155 -3.00 0.27 6.20
C MET A 155 -3.95 1.46 6.21
N PHE A 156 -5.04 1.38 5.44
CA PHE A 156 -6.09 2.39 5.41
C PHE A 156 -7.43 1.80 5.84
N GLU A 157 -7.82 2.12 7.07
CA GLU A 157 -9.21 1.94 7.47
C GLU A 157 -10.08 3.01 6.77
N GLY A 158 -11.39 2.80 6.70
CA GLY A 158 -12.28 3.70 5.96
C GLY A 158 -12.21 5.17 6.39
N VAL A 159 -11.91 5.43 7.67
CA VAL A 159 -11.71 6.79 8.20
C VAL A 159 -10.36 7.39 7.81
N ASP A 160 -9.33 6.56 7.67
CA ASP A 160 -7.98 7.00 7.28
C ASP A 160 -7.99 7.42 5.81
N ALA A 161 -8.57 6.57 4.96
CA ALA A 161 -8.84 6.82 3.56
C ALA A 161 -9.56 8.16 3.34
N ALA A 162 -10.67 8.38 4.06
CA ALA A 162 -11.46 9.60 3.94
C ALA A 162 -10.75 10.85 4.48
N SER A 163 -9.80 10.70 5.40
CA SER A 163 -9.02 11.80 5.97
C SER A 163 -7.85 12.18 5.05
N LEU A 164 -7.11 11.20 4.54
CA LEU A 164 -6.02 11.41 3.59
C LEU A 164 -6.49 12.01 2.27
N ALA A 165 -7.64 11.59 1.76
CA ALA A 165 -8.26 12.20 0.58
C ALA A 165 -8.60 13.70 0.76
N ARG A 166 -8.54 14.21 2.00
CA ARG A 166 -8.74 15.62 2.37
C ARG A 166 -7.47 16.26 2.94
N SER A 167 -6.30 15.66 2.71
CA SER A 167 -5.00 16.06 3.26
C SER A 167 -5.02 16.27 4.78
N ARG A 168 -5.72 15.38 5.51
CA ARG A 168 -5.74 15.37 6.98
C ARG A 168 -4.86 14.24 7.50
N SER A 169 -4.12 14.54 8.57
CA SER A 169 -3.31 13.55 9.27
C SER A 169 -4.19 12.42 9.83
N VAL A 170 -3.68 11.20 9.73
CA VAL A 170 -4.26 9.97 10.30
C VAL A 170 -3.34 9.37 11.36
N GLU A 171 -2.43 10.18 11.88
CA GLU A 171 -1.51 9.77 12.94
C GLU A 171 -2.28 9.22 14.14
N ARG A 172 -2.02 7.95 14.47
CA ARG A 172 -2.60 7.30 15.65
C ARG A 172 -1.69 7.61 16.84
N GLY A 173 -2.22 8.36 17.81
CA GLY A 173 -1.52 8.56 19.07
C GLY A 173 -1.22 7.23 19.75
N ALA A 174 -0.04 7.09 20.36
CA ALA A 174 0.32 5.88 21.10
C ALA A 174 -0.72 5.64 22.21
N VAL A 175 -1.48 4.54 22.10
CA VAL A 175 -2.34 4.07 23.19
C VAL A 175 -1.43 3.61 24.31
N THR A 176 -1.18 4.49 25.28
CA THR A 176 -0.59 4.10 26.55
C THR A 176 -1.64 3.27 27.28
N LYS A 177 -1.53 1.94 27.19
CA LYS A 177 -2.22 1.07 28.14
C LYS A 177 -1.68 1.43 29.53
N LYS A 178 -2.55 2.01 30.36
CA LYS A 178 -2.34 2.07 31.81
C LYS A 178 -2.48 0.67 32.42
#